data_AF-A0A6C0CWE7-F1
#
_entry.id   AF-A0A6C0CWE7-F1
#
_cell.length_a   1.000
_cell.length_b   1.000
_cell.length_c   1.000
_cell.angle_alpha   90.00
_cell.angle_beta   90.00
_cell.angle_gamma   90.00
#
_symmetry.space_group_name_H-M   'P 1'
#
loop_
_entity.id
_entity.type
_entity.pdbx_description
1 polymer ?
#
loop_
_entity_poly.entity_id
_entity_poly.type
_entity_poly.pdbx_seq_one_letter_code
_entity_poly.pdbx_strand_id
1 'polypeptide(L)'
;MPARSYSRSKKGGAIAPEVNALENALQNIQSDVETAMTKLKELQDKSQEIQEQSLEKQTETETPAPLETEKTNTDNDTDSEEENEEEEEEEDKDKDKDEKEEIKLDDQSISINGFDGTVKQLKDSMKKKASQLSKNKRYKDKADSINKTLKDVNENAKNTNDVEEIVKSNTSLTFKNNNLMGGKKTVSHKKRKARRSRKTH
;
A
#
# COMPACT_ATOMS: atom_id res chain seq x y z
N MET A 1 -7.28 -51.68 40.22
CA MET A 1 -7.50 -50.36 39.57
C MET A 1 -6.50 -50.22 38.43
N PRO A 2 -6.89 -50.22 37.15
CA PRO A 2 -5.92 -50.09 36.06
C PRO A 2 -5.49 -48.62 35.91
N ALA A 3 -4.19 -48.38 35.77
CA ALA A 3 -3.63 -47.05 35.58
C ALA A 3 -3.93 -46.55 34.16
N ARG A 4 -4.63 -45.41 34.04
CA ARG A 4 -4.79 -44.68 32.78
C ARG A 4 -3.43 -44.12 32.36
N SER A 5 -2.83 -44.67 31.31
CA SER A 5 -1.68 -44.08 30.63
C SER A 5 -2.12 -42.85 29.83
N TYR A 6 -1.86 -41.66 30.36
CA TYR A 6 -2.03 -40.42 29.61
C TYR A 6 -0.88 -40.28 28.61
N SER A 7 -1.18 -40.52 27.32
CA SER A 7 -0.32 -40.13 26.20
C SER A 7 -0.10 -38.62 26.24
N ARG A 8 1.09 -38.20 26.66
CA ARG A 8 1.55 -36.82 26.48
C ARG A 8 1.87 -36.64 25.00
N SER A 9 0.95 -36.04 24.24
CA SER A 9 1.29 -35.52 22.92
C SER A 9 2.50 -34.60 23.06
N LYS A 10 3.61 -34.95 22.39
CA LYS A 10 4.81 -34.13 22.35
C LYS A 10 4.43 -32.79 21.72
N LYS A 11 4.42 -31.75 22.53
CA LYS A 11 4.29 -30.35 22.12
C LYS A 11 5.44 -30.06 21.15
N GLY A 12 5.17 -30.09 19.83
CA GLY A 12 6.18 -29.86 18.79
C GLY A 12 6.02 -30.66 17.48
N GLY A 13 5.03 -31.55 17.36
CA GLY A 13 4.84 -32.33 16.13
C GLY A 13 3.85 -31.70 15.14
N ALA A 14 4.29 -30.72 14.33
CA ALA A 14 3.66 -30.35 13.04
C ALA A 14 4.44 -29.31 12.20
N ILE A 15 5.74 -29.07 12.47
CA ILE A 15 6.50 -28.03 11.74
C ILE A 15 6.77 -28.44 10.27
N ALA A 16 7.04 -29.72 10.02
CA ALA A 16 7.38 -30.22 8.69
C ALA A 16 6.31 -30.00 7.59
N PRO A 17 5.01 -30.30 7.80
CA PRO A 17 4.00 -30.06 6.76
C PRO A 17 3.77 -28.58 6.47
N GLU A 18 3.89 -27.71 7.48
CA GLU A 18 3.76 -26.26 7.30
C GLU A 18 4.94 -25.69 6.50
N VAL A 19 6.16 -26.15 6.77
CA VAL A 19 7.35 -25.76 6.01
C VAL A 19 7.25 -26.24 4.56
N ASN A 20 6.85 -27.49 4.33
CA ASN A 20 6.68 -28.01 2.96
C ASN A 20 5.61 -27.25 2.18
N ALA A 21 4.52 -26.82 2.83
CA ALA A 21 3.49 -26.01 2.19
C ALA A 21 4.02 -24.63 1.78
N LEU A 22 4.85 -24.01 2.64
CA LEU A 22 5.51 -22.74 2.33
C LEU A 22 6.53 -22.88 1.21
N GLU A 23 7.31 -23.96 1.17
CA GLU A 23 8.26 -24.25 0.09
C GLU A 23 7.55 -24.40 -1.26
N ASN A 24 6.44 -25.15 -1.30
CA ASN A 24 5.64 -25.30 -2.51
C ASN A 24 5.02 -23.97 -2.97
N ALA A 25 4.54 -23.14 -2.04
CA ALA A 25 4.01 -21.82 -2.37
C ALA A 25 5.08 -20.91 -2.98
N LEU A 26 6.30 -20.94 -2.44
CA LEU A 26 7.43 -20.18 -3.00
C LEU A 26 7.82 -20.65 -4.40
N GLN A 27 7.82 -21.96 -4.66
CA GLN A 27 8.10 -22.51 -5.99
C GLN A 27 7.04 -22.05 -7.01
N ASN A 28 5.76 -22.06 -6.66
CA ASN A 28 4.69 -21.59 -7.54
C ASN A 28 4.83 -20.09 -7.85
N ILE A 29 5.14 -19.27 -6.85
CA ILE A 29 5.38 -17.83 -7.06
C ILE A 29 6.57 -17.61 -7.99
N GLN A 30 7.65 -18.40 -7.85
CA GLN A 30 8.81 -18.31 -8.74
C GLN A 30 8.43 -18.64 -10.19
N SER A 31 7.67 -19.71 -10.42
CA SER A 31 7.23 -20.07 -11.78
C SER A 31 6.30 -19.01 -12.39
N ASP A 32 5.44 -18.40 -11.58
CA ASP A 32 4.54 -17.33 -12.03
C ASP A 32 5.33 -16.08 -12.46
N VAL A 33 6.36 -15.72 -11.68
CA VAL A 33 7.26 -14.60 -12.00
C VAL A 33 8.04 -14.87 -13.29
N GLU A 34 8.59 -16.06 -13.48
CA GLU A 34 9.29 -16.43 -14.72
C GLU A 34 8.35 -16.38 -15.93
N THR A 35 7.11 -16.84 -15.77
CA THR A 35 6.08 -16.78 -16.81
C THR A 35 5.68 -15.34 -17.13
N ALA A 36 5.59 -14.47 -16.12
CA ALA A 36 5.31 -13.05 -16.33
C ALA A 36 6.47 -12.35 -17.06
N MET A 37 7.71 -12.65 -16.70
CA MET A 37 8.91 -12.08 -17.31
C MET A 37 9.05 -12.48 -18.78
N THR A 38 8.73 -13.73 -19.13
CA THR A 38 8.73 -14.19 -20.54
C THR A 38 7.65 -13.49 -21.36
N LYS A 39 6.42 -13.37 -20.84
CA LYS A 39 5.34 -12.62 -21.50
C LYS A 39 5.68 -11.14 -21.69
N LEU A 40 6.31 -10.51 -20.70
CA LEU A 40 6.76 -9.11 -20.82
C LEU A 40 7.79 -8.95 -21.92
N LYS A 41 8.73 -9.89 -22.04
CA LYS A 41 9.71 -9.90 -23.12
C LYS A 41 9.05 -10.06 -24.49
N GLU A 42 8.12 -11.00 -24.63
CA GLU A 42 7.36 -11.18 -25.88
C GLU A 42 6.57 -9.92 -26.27
N LEU A 43 5.97 -9.23 -25.31
CA LEU A 43 5.26 -7.98 -25.55
C LEU A 43 6.20 -6.84 -25.95
N GLN A 44 7.38 -6.78 -25.33
CA GLN A 44 8.42 -5.82 -25.69
C GLN A 44 8.91 -6.05 -27.14
N ASP A 45 9.18 -7.30 -27.51
CA ASP A 45 9.62 -7.67 -28.86
C ASP A 45 8.53 -7.30 -29.89
N LYS A 46 7.25 -7.62 -29.61
CA LYS A 46 6.11 -7.21 -30.47
C LYS A 46 5.95 -5.69 -30.58
N SER A 47 6.20 -4.96 -29.50
CA SER A 47 6.15 -3.49 -29.53
C SER A 47 7.24 -2.89 -30.42
N GLN A 48 8.43 -3.50 -30.44
CA GLN A 48 9.53 -3.07 -31.32
C GLN A 48 9.20 -3.39 -32.79
N GLU A 49 8.66 -4.58 -33.07
CA GLU A 49 8.23 -4.97 -34.41
C GLU A 49 7.16 -4.02 -34.97
N ILE A 50 6.18 -3.62 -34.15
CA ILE A 50 5.15 -2.64 -34.57
C ILE A 50 5.77 -1.27 -34.87
N GLN A 51 6.77 -0.84 -34.09
CA GLN A 51 7.48 0.42 -34.34
C GLN A 51 8.25 0.37 -35.67
N GLU A 52 8.95 -0.73 -35.95
CA GLU A 52 9.68 -0.93 -37.21
C GLU A 52 8.73 -0.95 -38.42
N GLN A 53 7.62 -1.69 -38.34
CA GLN A 53 6.59 -1.71 -39.40
C GLN A 53 5.90 -0.35 -39.60
N SER A 54 5.82 0.48 -38.55
CA SER A 54 5.27 1.84 -38.66
C SER A 54 6.22 2.82 -39.35
N LEU A 55 7.53 2.60 -39.22
CA LEU A 55 8.58 3.40 -39.88
C LEU A 55 8.73 3.04 -41.37
N GLU A 56 8.62 1.76 -41.74
CA GLU A 56 8.68 1.32 -43.15
C GLU A 56 7.49 1.81 -43.99
N LYS A 57 6.30 2.02 -43.39
CA LYS A 57 5.14 2.57 -44.09
C LYS A 57 5.22 4.07 -44.38
N GLN A 58 6.17 4.81 -43.79
CA GLN A 58 6.35 6.25 -44.02
C GLN A 58 7.41 6.56 -45.08
N THR A 59 8.24 5.61 -45.48
CA THR A 59 9.34 5.83 -46.45
C THR A 59 8.97 5.56 -47.91
N GLU A 60 7.76 5.05 -48.21
CA GLU A 60 7.30 4.82 -49.58
C GLU A 60 6.54 6.00 -50.22
N THR A 61 6.33 7.11 -49.51
CA THR A 61 5.60 8.29 -50.03
C THR A 61 6.43 9.58 -50.07
N GLU A 62 7.68 9.53 -50.56
CA GLU A 62 8.41 10.76 -50.91
C GLU A 62 9.11 10.67 -52.28
N THR A 63 8.47 11.26 -53.29
CA THR A 63 9.13 11.92 -54.45
C THR A 63 8.43 13.27 -54.73
N PRO A 64 9.11 14.29 -55.28
CA PRO A 64 9.15 15.64 -54.70
C PRO A 64 8.42 16.80 -55.44
N ALA A 65 7.91 17.77 -54.65
CA ALA A 65 7.76 19.24 -54.85
C ALA A 65 6.86 19.80 -56.00
N PRO A 66 6.47 21.12 -56.04
CA PRO A 66 6.75 22.26 -55.14
C PRO A 66 5.60 23.29 -54.81
N LEU A 67 5.83 24.07 -53.73
CA LEU A 67 5.63 25.53 -53.46
C LEU A 67 4.35 26.33 -53.88
N GLU A 68 3.76 27.08 -52.91
CA GLU A 68 3.48 28.55 -52.92
C GLU A 68 2.63 28.96 -51.66
N THR A 69 3.14 29.78 -50.71
CA THR A 69 2.86 31.22 -50.43
C THR A 69 1.38 31.55 -50.10
N GLU A 70 0.93 32.28 -49.07
CA GLU A 70 1.35 33.56 -48.47
C GLU A 70 0.79 33.77 -47.04
N LYS A 71 1.35 34.77 -46.35
CA LYS A 71 0.98 35.33 -45.04
C LYS A 71 -0.23 36.28 -45.15
N THR A 72 -0.94 36.56 -44.06
CA THR A 72 -1.23 37.94 -43.57
C THR A 72 -1.87 37.96 -42.18
N ASN A 73 -1.44 38.93 -41.37
CA ASN A 73 -1.86 39.26 -40.00
C ASN A 73 -3.20 40.01 -39.97
N THR A 74 -3.91 40.01 -38.82
CA THR A 74 -4.20 41.25 -38.04
C THR A 74 -4.99 40.96 -36.76
N ASP A 75 -4.60 41.69 -35.71
CA ASP A 75 -5.12 41.73 -34.34
C ASP A 75 -6.54 42.31 -34.23
N ASN A 76 -7.28 41.89 -33.20
CA ASN A 76 -8.12 42.80 -32.42
C ASN A 76 -8.48 42.18 -31.05
N ASP A 77 -7.97 42.81 -30.00
CA ASP A 77 -8.42 42.69 -28.62
C ASP A 77 -9.83 43.26 -28.46
N THR A 78 -10.75 42.54 -27.79
CA THR A 78 -11.79 43.19 -26.99
C THR A 78 -12.25 42.25 -25.86
N ASP A 79 -12.10 42.75 -24.65
CA ASP A 79 -12.41 42.16 -23.35
C ASP A 79 -13.91 42.30 -23.04
N SER A 80 -14.57 41.25 -22.55
CA SER A 80 -15.87 41.32 -21.85
C SER A 80 -16.11 40.01 -21.08
N GLU A 81 -15.98 40.10 -19.77
CA GLU A 81 -16.55 39.19 -18.78
C GLU A 81 -18.08 39.34 -18.76
N GLU A 82 -18.83 38.24 -18.66
CA GLU A 82 -19.93 38.10 -17.69
C GLU A 82 -20.50 36.67 -17.65
N GLU A 83 -21.05 36.36 -16.49
CA GLU A 83 -21.38 35.08 -15.88
C GLU A 83 -22.72 34.45 -16.33
N ASN A 84 -22.71 33.12 -16.46
CA ASN A 84 -23.58 32.15 -15.75
C ASN A 84 -25.02 31.77 -16.24
N GLU A 85 -25.36 30.51 -15.89
CA GLU A 85 -26.65 29.78 -15.86
C GLU A 85 -27.27 29.30 -17.19
N GLU A 86 -27.16 28.00 -17.51
CA GLU A 86 -28.07 26.87 -17.16
C GLU A 86 -29.33 26.80 -18.05
N GLU A 87 -29.42 25.78 -18.92
CA GLU A 87 -30.44 24.71 -18.83
C GLU A 87 -30.39 23.72 -20.03
N GLU A 88 -30.42 22.43 -19.65
CA GLU A 88 -30.97 21.23 -20.30
C GLU A 88 -30.70 20.90 -21.77
N GLU A 89 -30.09 19.72 -21.98
CA GLU A 89 -30.59 18.74 -22.94
C GLU A 89 -30.13 17.32 -22.52
N GLU A 90 -31.09 16.44 -22.21
CA GLU A 90 -30.90 14.99 -22.14
C GLU A 90 -30.57 14.44 -23.52
N GLU A 91 -29.52 13.63 -23.66
CA GLU A 91 -29.52 12.51 -24.61
C GLU A 91 -28.69 11.33 -24.06
N ASP A 92 -29.41 10.23 -23.83
CA ASP A 92 -28.89 8.86 -23.72
C ASP A 92 -27.87 8.54 -24.82
N LYS A 93 -26.63 8.20 -24.44
CA LYS A 93 -25.78 7.28 -25.21
C LYS A 93 -24.95 6.40 -24.30
N ASP A 94 -25.32 5.12 -24.24
CA ASP A 94 -24.46 3.99 -23.94
C ASP A 94 -23.08 4.17 -24.59
N LYS A 95 -22.07 4.39 -23.76
CA LYS A 95 -20.67 4.20 -24.11
C LYS A 95 -19.97 3.59 -22.92
N ASP A 96 -19.52 2.35 -23.11
CA ASP A 96 -18.48 1.69 -22.34
C ASP A 96 -17.33 2.69 -22.05
N LYS A 97 -17.36 3.28 -20.87
CA LYS A 97 -16.21 3.93 -20.25
C LYS A 97 -15.74 2.98 -19.17
N ASP A 98 -14.67 2.25 -19.47
CA ASP A 98 -13.73 1.82 -18.44
C ASP A 98 -13.18 3.09 -17.78
N GLU A 99 -13.96 3.68 -16.87
CA GLU A 99 -13.46 4.62 -15.90
C GLU A 99 -12.46 3.82 -15.06
N LYS A 100 -11.17 3.99 -15.38
CA LYS A 100 -10.10 3.65 -14.44
C LYS A 100 -10.38 4.49 -13.19
N GLU A 101 -11.14 3.93 -12.25
CA GLU A 101 -11.35 4.54 -10.95
C GLU A 101 -9.97 4.90 -10.41
N GLU A 102 -9.69 6.20 -10.30
CA GLU A 102 -8.45 6.67 -9.70
C GLU A 102 -8.40 6.13 -8.29
N ILE A 103 -7.52 5.15 -8.06
CA ILE A 103 -7.38 4.51 -6.76
C ILE A 103 -6.90 5.60 -5.79
N LYS A 104 -7.77 5.96 -4.85
CA LYS A 104 -7.48 6.93 -3.79
C LYS A 104 -6.18 6.54 -3.09
N LEU A 105 -5.34 7.53 -2.80
CA LEU A 105 -4.04 7.33 -2.13
C LEU A 105 -4.14 6.45 -0.87
N ASP A 106 -5.22 6.61 -0.11
CA ASP A 106 -5.48 5.88 1.14
C ASP A 106 -5.62 4.35 0.94
N ASP A 107 -6.08 3.92 -0.22
CA ASP A 107 -6.34 2.50 -0.53
C ASP A 107 -5.14 1.85 -1.25
N GLN A 108 -4.14 2.65 -1.67
CA GLN A 108 -2.91 2.14 -2.27
C GLN A 108 -2.06 1.40 -1.23
N SER A 109 -1.47 0.28 -1.65
CA SER A 109 -0.58 -0.54 -0.82
C SER A 109 0.80 0.09 -0.68
N ILE A 110 1.37 0.00 0.51
CA ILE A 110 2.70 0.52 0.87
C ILE A 110 3.41 -0.47 1.80
N SER A 111 4.71 -0.65 1.60
CA SER A 111 5.58 -1.50 2.42
C SER A 111 6.75 -0.66 2.93
N ILE A 112 6.75 -0.27 4.21
CA ILE A 112 7.76 0.64 4.78
C ILE A 112 8.09 0.34 6.25
N ASN A 113 9.39 0.32 6.58
CA ASN A 113 9.89 0.19 7.96
C ASN A 113 9.26 -0.99 8.75
N GLY A 114 8.99 -2.11 8.07
CA GLY A 114 8.37 -3.31 8.61
C GLY A 114 6.85 -3.23 8.77
N PHE A 115 6.19 -2.28 8.10
CA PHE A 115 4.75 -2.20 7.91
C PHE A 115 4.40 -2.64 6.49
N ASP A 116 3.45 -3.56 6.35
CA ASP A 116 2.87 -3.96 5.07
C ASP A 116 1.35 -3.76 5.16
N GLY A 117 0.78 -2.95 4.27
CA GLY A 117 -0.66 -2.65 4.29
C GLY A 117 -1.01 -1.48 3.38
N THR A 118 -2.16 -0.84 3.61
CA THR A 118 -2.55 0.37 2.87
C THR A 118 -2.10 1.66 3.55
N VAL A 119 -2.03 2.76 2.82
CA VAL A 119 -1.70 4.10 3.38
C VAL A 119 -2.66 4.49 4.50
N LYS A 120 -3.95 4.15 4.38
CA LYS A 120 -4.94 4.35 5.45
C LYS A 120 -4.58 3.59 6.72
N GLN A 121 -4.22 2.32 6.59
CA GLN A 121 -3.81 1.48 7.72
C GLN A 121 -2.52 2.01 8.36
N LEU A 122 -1.60 2.55 7.56
CA LEU A 122 -0.39 3.20 8.04
C LEU A 122 -0.71 4.43 8.90
N LYS A 123 -1.55 5.35 8.38
CA LYS A 123 -2.02 6.54 9.11
C LYS A 123 -2.68 6.15 10.44
N ASP A 124 -3.54 5.13 10.45
CA ASP A 124 -4.21 4.67 11.66
C ASP A 124 -3.23 4.01 12.66
N SER A 125 -2.24 3.26 12.17
CA SER A 125 -1.17 2.69 12.98
C SER A 125 -0.34 3.79 13.67
N MET A 126 0.03 4.83 12.92
CA MET A 126 0.73 6.01 13.46
C MET A 126 -0.10 6.72 14.53
N LYS A 127 -1.39 6.97 14.29
CA LYS A 127 -2.30 7.57 15.29
C LYS A 127 -2.36 6.74 16.57
N LYS A 128 -2.53 5.43 16.46
CA LYS A 128 -2.58 4.50 17.61
C LYS A 128 -1.28 4.52 18.39
N LYS A 129 -0.14 4.48 17.69
CA LYS A 129 1.20 4.50 18.32
C LYS A 129 1.47 5.83 19.01
N ALA A 130 1.15 6.96 18.39
CA ALA A 130 1.27 8.28 19.01
C ALA A 130 0.41 8.39 20.27
N SER A 131 -0.85 7.94 20.21
CA SER A 131 -1.76 7.89 21.36
C SER A 131 -1.26 6.98 22.49
N GLN A 132 -0.63 5.85 22.16
CA GLN A 132 -0.04 4.97 23.16
C GLN A 132 1.18 5.61 23.85
N LEU A 133 2.05 6.26 23.07
CA LEU A 133 3.25 6.90 23.59
C LEU A 133 2.95 8.17 24.40
N SER A 134 1.95 8.96 23.99
CA SER A 134 1.58 10.19 24.68
C SER A 134 1.03 9.96 26.10
N LYS A 135 0.54 8.74 26.40
CA LYS A 135 0.11 8.35 27.76
C LYS A 135 1.27 8.38 28.77
N ASN A 136 2.52 8.29 28.33
CA ASN A 136 3.68 8.32 29.20
C ASN A 136 4.57 9.52 28.86
N LYS A 137 4.77 10.40 29.84
CA LYS A 137 5.56 11.65 29.68
C LYS A 137 6.97 11.40 29.13
N ARG A 138 7.59 10.24 29.41
CA ARG A 138 8.93 9.88 28.89
C ARG A 138 8.98 9.73 27.37
N TYR A 139 7.85 9.47 26.72
CA TYR A 139 7.77 9.27 25.27
C TYR A 139 7.01 10.41 24.58
N LYS A 140 6.82 11.55 25.25
CA LYS A 140 6.08 12.68 24.70
C LYS A 140 6.74 13.19 23.41
N ASP A 141 8.04 13.44 23.41
CA ASP A 141 8.76 13.94 22.22
C ASP A 141 8.68 12.96 21.03
N LYS A 142 8.67 11.66 21.32
CA LYS A 142 8.46 10.62 20.29
C LYS A 142 7.02 10.60 19.79
N ALA A 143 6.03 10.83 20.65
CA ALA A 143 4.63 10.94 20.21
C ALA A 143 4.44 12.19 19.34
N ASP A 144 5.05 13.31 19.73
CA ASP A 144 4.98 14.59 19.01
C ASP A 144 5.66 14.49 17.63
N SER A 145 6.80 13.79 17.53
CA SER A 145 7.44 13.55 16.23
C SER A 145 6.59 12.67 15.31
N ILE A 146 5.91 11.66 15.84
CA ILE A 146 4.97 10.82 15.07
C ILE A 146 3.77 11.65 14.58
N ASN A 147 3.21 12.49 15.45
CA ASN A 147 2.11 13.38 15.08
C ASN A 147 2.54 14.39 14.01
N LYS A 148 3.77 14.92 14.09
CA LYS A 148 4.33 15.79 13.06
C LYS A 148 4.39 15.08 11.71
N THR A 149 4.99 13.88 11.66
CA THR A 149 5.01 13.10 10.42
C THR A 149 3.63 12.76 9.88
N LEU A 150 2.65 12.53 10.77
CA LEU A 150 1.28 12.26 10.33
C LEU A 150 0.65 13.49 9.67
N LYS A 151 0.92 14.70 10.17
CA LYS A 151 0.50 15.94 9.52
C LYS A 151 1.19 16.10 8.17
N ASP A 152 2.50 15.92 8.15
CA ASP A 152 3.30 16.03 6.91
C ASP A 152 2.80 15.06 5.84
N VAL A 153 2.43 13.83 6.20
CA VAL A 153 1.83 12.85 5.27
C VAL A 153 0.44 13.29 4.78
N ASN A 154 -0.39 13.91 5.62
CA ASN A 154 -1.72 14.34 5.20
C ASN A 154 -1.68 15.62 4.34
N GLU A 155 -0.71 16.50 4.57
CA GLU A 155 -0.62 17.81 3.91
C GLU A 155 0.24 17.78 2.65
N ASN A 156 1.32 16.97 2.63
CA ASN A 156 2.33 17.03 1.57
C ASN A 156 2.37 15.79 0.66
N ALA A 157 1.79 14.65 1.05
CA ALA A 157 1.88 13.44 0.24
C ALA A 157 0.81 13.40 -0.85
N LYS A 158 1.22 13.28 -2.11
CA LYS A 158 0.32 13.07 -3.25
C LYS A 158 0.33 11.61 -3.71
N ASN A 159 1.49 10.96 -3.62
CA ASN A 159 1.71 9.58 -4.03
C ASN A 159 2.25 8.71 -2.89
N THR A 160 2.19 7.38 -3.04
CA THR A 160 2.78 6.41 -2.08
C THR A 160 4.26 6.65 -1.85
N ASN A 161 5.02 7.04 -2.88
CA ASN A 161 6.44 7.36 -2.76
C ASN A 161 6.69 8.56 -1.82
N ASP A 162 5.87 9.60 -1.89
CA ASP A 162 5.99 10.76 -0.99
C ASP A 162 5.71 10.34 0.46
N VAL A 163 4.70 9.48 0.66
CA VAL A 163 4.42 8.87 1.97
C VAL A 163 5.65 8.11 2.47
N GLU A 164 6.29 7.34 1.59
CA GLU A 164 7.49 6.60 1.96
C GLU A 164 8.65 7.50 2.37
N GLU A 165 8.93 8.55 1.61
CA GLU A 165 10.02 9.48 1.89
C GLU A 165 9.80 10.22 3.21
N ILE A 166 8.59 10.75 3.43
CA ILE A 166 8.24 11.43 4.68
C ILE A 166 8.38 10.47 5.87
N VAL A 167 7.93 9.23 5.73
CA VAL A 167 8.02 8.24 6.80
C VAL A 167 9.47 7.79 7.04
N LYS A 168 10.28 7.59 5.99
CA LYS A 168 11.71 7.26 6.10
C LYS A 168 12.52 8.39 6.76
N SER A 169 12.13 9.64 6.54
CA SER A 169 12.78 10.80 7.17
C SER A 169 12.71 10.77 8.70
N ASN A 170 11.68 10.13 9.26
CA ASN A 170 11.53 9.95 10.70
C ASN A 170 12.14 8.62 11.16
N THR A 171 13.42 8.65 11.50
CA THR A 171 14.20 7.52 12.01
C THR A 171 13.63 6.86 13.28
N SER A 172 12.75 7.55 14.01
CA SER A 172 12.09 7.01 15.21
C SER A 172 10.87 6.13 14.90
N LEU A 173 10.37 6.15 13.66
CA LEU A 173 9.17 5.44 13.25
C LEU A 173 9.49 4.04 12.72
N THR A 174 9.52 3.06 13.62
CA THR A 174 9.63 1.64 13.25
C THR A 174 8.30 0.92 13.50
N PHE A 175 7.81 0.16 12.52
CA PHE A 175 6.57 -0.60 12.63
C PHE A 175 6.79 -2.10 12.83
N LYS A 176 8.01 -2.50 13.20
CA LYS A 176 8.34 -3.90 13.51
C LYS A 176 7.22 -4.53 14.34
N ASN A 177 6.79 -5.73 13.93
CA ASN A 177 5.84 -6.60 14.61
C ASN A 177 6.32 -6.95 16.03
N ASN A 178 6.26 -5.97 16.92
CA ASN A 178 6.59 -6.13 18.31
C ASN A 178 5.34 -6.68 18.99
N ASN A 179 5.19 -8.01 18.92
CA ASN A 179 4.55 -8.80 19.99
C ASN A 179 5.11 -8.45 21.39
N LEU A 180 6.15 -7.62 21.47
CA LEU A 180 6.78 -7.08 22.67
C LEU A 180 5.90 -6.08 23.46
N MET A 181 4.91 -5.41 22.85
CA MET A 181 4.08 -4.40 23.55
C MET A 181 2.62 -4.80 23.74
N GLY A 182 2.23 -6.01 23.29
CA GLY A 182 0.91 -6.56 23.52
C GLY A 182 0.98 -8.07 23.68
N GLY A 183 0.79 -8.59 24.90
CA GLY A 183 0.24 -9.94 25.03
C GLY A 183 0.95 -10.95 25.92
N LYS A 184 1.88 -10.58 26.82
CA LYS A 184 1.93 -11.35 28.08
C LYS A 184 0.72 -10.95 28.88
N LYS A 185 -0.43 -11.62 28.66
CA LYS A 185 -1.51 -11.65 29.65
C LYS A 185 -0.83 -12.02 30.96
N THR A 186 -0.69 -11.09 31.90
CA THR A 186 -0.25 -11.45 33.24
C THR A 186 -1.27 -12.47 33.71
N VAL A 187 -0.82 -13.71 33.91
CA VAL A 187 -1.68 -14.74 34.50
C VAL A 187 -2.10 -14.17 35.84
N SER A 188 -3.37 -13.76 35.94
CA SER A 188 -3.97 -13.28 37.17
C SER A 188 -3.83 -14.38 38.20
N HIS A 189 -2.80 -14.30 39.05
CA HIS A 189 -2.67 -15.18 40.19
C HIS A 189 -3.76 -14.79 41.18
N LYS A 190 -4.93 -15.42 41.03
CA LYS A 190 -6.02 -15.33 42.00
C LYS A 190 -5.44 -15.75 43.35
N LYS A 191 -5.21 -14.78 44.25
CA LYS A 191 -4.67 -15.04 45.59
C LYS A 191 -5.59 -16.06 46.26
N ARG A 192 -5.15 -17.30 46.43
CA ARG A 192 -5.88 -18.28 47.25
C ARG A 192 -5.92 -17.69 48.65
N LYS A 193 -7.11 -17.33 49.15
CA LYS A 193 -7.28 -16.92 50.55
C LYS A 193 -6.76 -18.07 51.41
N ALA A 194 -5.69 -17.83 52.17
CA ALA A 194 -5.16 -18.82 53.10
C ALA A 194 -6.28 -19.21 54.06
N ARG A 195 -6.66 -20.50 54.09
CA ARG A 195 -7.57 -21.01 55.12
C ARG A 195 -6.79 -20.90 56.43
N ARG A 196 -7.13 -19.91 57.27
CA ARG A 196 -6.71 -19.86 58.68
C ARG A 196 -7.08 -21.20 59.30
N SER A 197 -6.08 -22.04 59.59
CA SER A 197 -6.29 -23.24 60.40
C SER A 197 -6.70 -22.77 61.79
N ARG A 198 -7.95 -23.00 62.19
CA ARG A 198 -8.31 -22.90 63.60
C ARG A 198 -7.57 -24.03 64.30
N LYS A 199 -6.64 -23.66 65.17
CA LYS A 199 -6.05 -24.56 66.15
C LYS A 199 -7.17 -24.87 67.13
N THR A 200 -7.67 -26.09 67.09
CA THR A 200 -8.61 -26.60 68.10
C THR A 200 -7.84 -26.76 69.41
N HIS A 201 -8.38 -26.17 70.48
CA HIS A 201 -7.95 -26.36 71.87
C HIS A 201 -8.32 -27.76 72.35
#